data_AF-A0A3N6ZR94-F1
#
_entry.id   AF-A0A3N6ZR94-F1
#
_cell.length_a   1.000
_cell.length_b   1.000
_cell.length_c   1.000
_cell.angle_alpha   90.00
_cell.angle_beta   90.00
_cell.angle_gamma   90.00
#
_symmetry.space_group_name_H-M   'P 1'
#
loop_
_entity.id
_entity.type
_entity.pdbx_description
1 polymer ?
#
loop_
_entity_poly.entity_id
_entity_poly.type
_entity_poly.pdbx_seq_one_letter_code
_entity_poly.pdbx_strand_id
1 'polypeptide(L)'
;MKKVLLATLALMGTYGISKAANVLTVNNLTACSYTLSLAGGGIVTVGPGVTTFNSYPATNITEAKVVYIVGGGATNVGFGVGMSNPYANSLGQPTPPCLTSSTFFTGSWAQSAATANATLIIF
;
A
#
# COMPACT_ATOMS: atom_id res chain seq x y z
N MET A 1 -38.70 -3.86 22.57
CA MET A 1 -37.40 -4.36 23.05
C MET A 1 -36.82 -5.48 22.18
N LYS A 2 -37.59 -6.50 21.76
CA LYS A 2 -37.09 -7.61 20.91
C LYS A 2 -36.49 -7.18 19.55
N LYS A 3 -37.03 -6.12 18.93
CA LYS A 3 -36.57 -5.60 17.63
C LYS A 3 -35.19 -4.95 17.68
N VAL A 4 -34.83 -4.32 18.80
CA VAL A 4 -33.51 -3.68 18.98
C VAL A 4 -32.42 -4.74 19.13
N LEU A 5 -32.72 -5.82 19.88
CA LEU A 5 -31.79 -6.93 20.09
C LEU A 5 -31.46 -7.67 18.78
N LEU A 6 -32.45 -7.87 17.89
CA LEU A 6 -32.21 -8.45 16.57
C LEU A 6 -31.36 -7.55 15.67
N ALA A 7 -31.53 -6.23 15.75
CA ALA A 7 -30.73 -5.29 14.99
C ALA A 7 -29.26 -5.29 15.44
N THR A 8 -28.99 -5.34 16.75
CA THR A 8 -27.63 -5.47 17.27
C THR A 8 -26.99 -6.81 16.92
N LEU A 9 -27.72 -7.93 17.01
CA LEU A 9 -27.18 -9.24 16.60
C LEU A 9 -26.91 -9.32 15.08
N ALA A 10 -27.75 -8.71 14.24
CA ALA A 10 -27.51 -8.62 12.81
C ALA A 10 -26.28 -7.76 12.50
N LEU A 11 -26.08 -6.65 13.21
CA LEU A 11 -24.90 -5.79 13.06
C LEU A 11 -23.62 -6.44 13.57
N MET A 12 -23.69 -7.24 14.64
CA MET A 12 -22.57 -8.04 15.14
C MET A 12 -22.27 -9.24 14.22
N GLY A 13 -23.30 -9.82 13.60
CA GLY A 13 -23.18 -10.91 12.63
C GLY A 13 -22.51 -10.49 11.33
N THR A 14 -22.68 -9.25 10.88
CA THR A 14 -21.97 -8.72 9.71
C THR A 14 -20.54 -8.27 10.01
N TYR A 15 -20.23 -7.91 11.26
CA TYR A 15 -18.86 -7.57 11.70
C TYR A 15 -17.86 -8.71 11.52
N GLY A 16 -18.33 -9.96 11.46
CA GLY A 16 -17.49 -11.15 11.20
C GLY A 16 -17.39 -11.60 9.74
N ILE A 17 -18.16 -10.99 8.82
CA ILE A 17 -18.25 -11.42 7.41
C ILE A 17 -17.48 -10.49 6.46
N SER A 18 -16.95 -9.35 6.94
CA SER A 18 -15.98 -8.60 6.14
C SER A 18 -14.67 -9.38 6.09
N LYS A 19 -14.52 -10.27 5.10
CA LYS A 19 -13.20 -10.65 4.60
C LYS A 19 -12.50 -9.34 4.25
N ALA A 20 -11.57 -8.92 5.10
CA ALA A 20 -10.66 -7.83 4.80
C ALA A 20 -10.08 -8.07 3.40
N ALA A 21 -10.51 -7.24 2.46
CA ALA A 21 -10.21 -7.30 1.03
C ALA A 21 -10.34 -5.87 0.50
N ASN A 22 -9.27 -5.08 0.59
CA ASN A 22 -9.24 -3.72 0.06
C ASN A 22 -8.39 -3.66 -1.21
N VAL A 23 -8.61 -2.60 -1.99
CA VAL A 23 -7.86 -2.35 -3.22
C VAL A 23 -6.90 -1.19 -3.00
N LEU A 24 -5.65 -1.38 -3.39
CA LEU A 24 -4.65 -0.33 -3.50
C LEU A 24 -4.61 0.19 -4.94
N THR A 25 -4.77 1.49 -5.11
CA THR A 25 -4.45 2.20 -6.36
C THR A 25 -3.12 2.90 -6.22
N VAL A 26 -2.15 2.59 -7.07
CA VAL A 26 -0.86 3.27 -7.13
C VAL A 26 -0.83 4.16 -8.36
N ASN A 27 -0.51 5.44 -8.19
CA ASN A 27 -0.24 6.38 -9.26
C ASN A 27 1.24 6.79 -9.21
N ASN A 28 2.03 6.25 -10.14
CA ASN A 28 3.44 6.56 -10.26
C ASN A 28 3.65 7.65 -11.31
N LEU A 29 3.93 8.87 -10.83
CA LEU A 29 4.17 10.04 -11.66
C LEU A 29 5.62 10.14 -12.17
N THR A 30 6.49 9.21 -11.76
CA THR A 30 7.87 9.16 -12.24
C THR A 30 7.97 8.30 -13.50
N ALA A 31 9.06 8.45 -14.25
CA ALA A 31 9.38 7.60 -15.40
C ALA A 31 9.92 6.20 -15.01
N CYS A 32 10.07 5.94 -13.71
CA CYS A 32 10.69 4.73 -13.18
C CYS A 32 9.69 3.62 -12.87
N SER A 33 10.15 2.38 -12.93
CA SER A 33 9.44 1.25 -12.31
C SER A 33 10.00 0.99 -10.90
N TYR A 34 9.11 0.81 -9.93
CA TYR A 34 9.48 0.46 -8.55
C TYR A 34 8.98 -0.92 -8.18
N THR A 35 9.73 -1.60 -7.32
CA THR A 35 9.26 -2.79 -6.62
C THR A 35 8.75 -2.39 -5.25
N LEU A 36 7.50 -2.75 -4.94
CA LEU A 36 6.87 -2.50 -3.66
C LEU A 36 6.66 -3.81 -2.91
N SER A 37 6.97 -3.82 -1.62
CA SER A 37 6.48 -4.80 -0.65
C SER A 37 5.22 -4.23 -0.01
N LEU A 38 4.08 -4.90 -0.21
CA LEU A 38 2.78 -4.53 0.32
C LEU A 38 2.45 -5.39 1.53
N ALA A 39 2.16 -4.77 2.67
CA ALA A 39 1.48 -5.47 3.75
C ALA A 39 0.15 -6.02 3.21
N GLY A 40 -0.13 -7.32 3.38
CA GLY A 40 -1.36 -7.91 2.86
C GLY A 40 -1.47 -8.01 1.33
N GLY A 41 -0.41 -7.77 0.55
CA GLY A 41 -0.43 -7.87 -0.93
C GLY A 41 0.83 -8.47 -1.57
N GLY A 42 1.89 -8.74 -0.80
CA GLY A 42 3.13 -9.34 -1.29
C GLY A 42 4.03 -8.35 -2.05
N ILE A 43 4.95 -8.88 -2.86
CA ILE A 43 5.87 -8.06 -3.65
C ILE A 43 5.27 -7.83 -5.05
N VAL A 44 5.16 -6.56 -5.44
CA VAL A 44 4.61 -6.16 -6.74
C VAL A 44 5.53 -5.16 -7.43
N THR A 45 5.40 -5.05 -8.75
CA THR A 45 6.10 -4.04 -9.55
C THR A 45 5.09 -3.04 -10.08
N VAL A 46 5.41 -1.75 -9.94
CA VAL A 46 4.63 -0.62 -10.43
C VAL A 46 5.46 0.18 -11.42
N GLY A 47 5.01 0.18 -12.68
CA GLY A 47 5.56 1.05 -13.71
C GLY A 47 4.99 2.47 -13.63
N PRO A 48 5.38 3.36 -14.55
CA PRO A 48 4.78 4.69 -14.70
C PRO A 48 3.26 4.60 -14.95
N GLY A 49 2.52 5.56 -14.38
CA GLY A 49 1.05 5.64 -14.50
C GLY A 49 0.30 4.95 -13.36
N VAL A 50 -0.95 4.56 -13.63
CA VAL A 50 -1.87 4.01 -12.62
C VAL A 50 -1.90 2.49 -12.67
N THR A 51 -1.76 1.84 -11.52
CA THR A 51 -1.90 0.38 -11.36
C THR A 51 -2.71 0.06 -10.11
N THR A 52 -3.47 -1.04 -10.13
CA THR A 52 -4.31 -1.46 -8.99
C THR A 52 -3.94 -2.85 -8.50
N PHE A 53 -3.96 -3.06 -7.18
CA PHE A 53 -3.68 -4.33 -6.54
C PHE A 53 -4.78 -4.69 -5.54
N ASN A 54 -5.25 -5.93 -5.60
CA ASN A 54 -6.13 -6.48 -4.57
C ASN A 54 -5.30 -7.02 -3.41
N SER A 55 -5.77 -6.83 -2.18
CA SER A 55 -5.18 -7.51 -1.04
C SER A 55 -5.43 -9.02 -1.07
N TYR A 56 -4.60 -9.78 -0.34
CA TYR A 56 -4.80 -11.20 -0.15
C TYR A 56 -6.08 -11.47 0.66
N PRO A 57 -6.69 -12.66 0.48
CA PRO A 57 -7.91 -13.02 1.20
C PRO A 57 -7.75 -12.84 2.72
N ALA A 58 -8.72 -12.16 3.33
CA ALA A 58 -8.80 -11.91 4.78
C ALA A 58 -7.67 -11.04 5.38
N THR A 59 -6.93 -10.31 4.53
CA THR A 59 -5.94 -9.33 4.98
C THR A 59 -6.13 -8.01 4.25
N ASN A 60 -5.77 -6.90 4.89
CA ASN A 60 -5.82 -5.59 4.27
C ASN A 60 -4.44 -5.13 3.88
N ILE A 61 -4.38 -4.37 2.78
CA ILE A 61 -3.25 -3.51 2.47
C ILE A 61 -3.35 -2.24 3.32
N THR A 62 -2.40 -2.06 4.22
CA THR A 62 -2.32 -0.91 5.12
C THR A 62 -1.04 -0.10 4.94
N GLU A 63 -0.02 -0.70 4.34
CA GLU A 63 1.32 -0.13 4.19
C GLU A 63 1.99 -0.68 2.92
N ALA A 64 2.86 0.13 2.33
CA ALA A 64 3.68 -0.19 1.18
C ALA A 64 5.10 0.32 1.40
N LYS A 65 6.10 -0.48 1.02
CA LYS A 65 7.51 -0.11 1.08
C LYS A 65 8.19 -0.34 -0.26
N VAL A 66 8.90 0.64 -0.79
CA VAL A 66 9.80 0.43 -1.93
C VAL A 66 10.95 -0.45 -1.47
N VAL A 67 11.29 -1.49 -2.23
CA VAL A 67 12.37 -2.43 -1.91
C VAL A 67 13.40 -2.49 -3.02
N TYR A 68 14.67 -2.56 -2.64
CA TYR A 68 15.78 -2.80 -3.56
C TYR A 68 16.29 -4.24 -3.40
N ILE A 69 16.22 -5.02 -4.47
CA ILE A 69 16.75 -6.38 -4.50
C ILE A 69 18.26 -6.29 -4.72
N VAL A 70 19.04 -6.51 -3.66
CA VAL A 70 20.51 -6.55 -3.72
C VAL A 70 20.96 -7.99 -3.49
N GLY A 71 21.77 -8.53 -4.40
CA GLY A 71 22.44 -9.83 -4.22
C GLY A 71 21.54 -11.07 -4.29
N GLY A 72 20.44 -11.03 -5.06
CA GLY A 72 19.57 -12.20 -5.29
C GLY A 72 18.52 -12.47 -4.20
N GLY A 73 18.48 -11.65 -3.15
CA GLY A 73 17.42 -11.64 -2.14
C GLY A 73 16.72 -10.28 -2.06
N ALA A 74 15.41 -10.27 -1.89
CA ALA A 74 14.66 -9.04 -1.63
C ALA A 74 15.01 -8.52 -0.23
N THR A 75 16.01 -7.65 -0.13
CA THR A 75 16.34 -6.98 1.12
C THR A 75 15.46 -5.72 1.21
N ASN A 76 14.75 -5.55 2.33
CA ASN A 76 13.88 -4.39 2.57
C ASN A 76 14.68 -3.12 2.87
N VAL A 77 15.56 -2.71 1.96
CA VAL A 77 16.19 -1.38 1.95
C VAL A 77 15.22 -0.47 1.21
N GLY A 78 14.71 0.59 1.84
CA GLY A 78 13.87 1.56 1.13
C GLY A 78 12.91 2.40 1.97
N PHE A 79 12.13 3.20 1.25
CA PHE A 79 11.15 4.17 1.74
C PHE A 79 9.77 3.50 1.93
N GLY A 80 9.06 3.82 3.01
CA GLY A 80 7.77 3.21 3.37
C GLY A 80 6.68 4.21 3.69
N VAL A 81 5.45 3.88 3.31
CA VAL A 81 4.23 4.67 3.51
C VAL A 81 3.07 3.77 3.91
N GLY A 82 2.06 4.35 4.56
CA GLY A 82 0.90 3.60 5.00
C GLY A 82 0.02 4.38 5.94
N MET A 83 -0.88 3.69 6.63
CA MET A 83 -1.77 4.31 7.62
C MET A 83 -1.01 4.97 8.78
N SER A 84 0.12 4.41 9.17
CA SER A 84 1.02 4.94 10.20
C SER A 84 1.85 6.13 9.71
N ASN A 85 2.16 6.16 8.42
CA ASN A 85 3.05 7.10 7.77
C ASN A 85 2.44 7.55 6.43
N PRO A 86 1.53 8.55 6.44
CA PRO A 86 0.82 8.98 5.23
C PRO A 86 1.76 9.62 4.19
N TYR A 87 3.00 9.89 4.57
CA TYR A 87 4.02 10.50 3.73
C TYR A 87 5.40 10.00 4.16
N ALA A 88 6.31 9.83 3.20
CA ALA A 88 7.74 9.71 3.49
C ALA A 88 8.60 10.21 2.30
N ASN A 89 9.90 10.33 2.52
CA ASN A 89 10.89 10.75 1.51
C ASN A 89 12.10 9.79 1.54
N SER A 90 12.81 9.63 0.42
CA SER A 90 13.86 8.63 0.23
C SER A 90 15.30 9.09 0.52
N LEU A 91 15.54 10.03 1.45
CA LEU A 91 16.90 10.51 1.75
C LEU A 91 17.83 9.36 2.18
N GLY A 92 18.99 9.23 1.53
CA GLY A 92 20.00 8.20 1.84
C GLY A 92 19.69 6.79 1.35
N GLN A 93 18.57 6.58 0.63
CA GLN A 93 18.26 5.31 -0.04
C GLN A 93 18.97 5.25 -1.42
N PRO A 94 19.24 4.04 -1.96
CA PRO A 94 19.71 3.91 -3.33
C PRO A 94 18.75 4.59 -4.29
N THR A 95 19.22 5.56 -5.07
CA THR A 95 18.38 6.20 -6.08
C THR A 95 18.09 5.21 -7.21
N PRO A 96 16.82 5.05 -7.65
CA PRO A 96 16.50 4.26 -8.84
C PRO A 96 17.32 4.75 -10.05
N PRO A 97 17.94 3.84 -10.85
CA PRO A 97 18.83 4.23 -11.95
C PRO A 97 18.20 5.13 -13.03
N CYS A 98 16.88 5.08 -13.15
CA CYS A 98 16.10 5.86 -14.12
C CYS A 98 15.75 7.28 -13.65
N LEU A 99 15.98 7.64 -12.39
CA LEU A 99 15.89 9.02 -11.92
C LEU A 99 17.23 9.71 -12.21
N THR A 100 17.30 10.40 -13.35
CA THR A 100 18.54 11.04 -13.83
C THR A 100 18.63 12.52 -13.46
N SER A 101 17.50 13.18 -13.25
CA SER A 101 17.40 14.61 -12.93
C SER A 101 17.12 14.89 -11.44
N SER A 102 16.65 13.90 -10.69
CA SER A 102 16.44 13.98 -9.24
C SER A 102 17.11 12.81 -8.53
N THR A 103 17.64 13.07 -7.34
CA THR A 103 18.21 12.02 -6.47
C THR A 103 17.20 11.50 -5.45
N PHE A 104 15.99 12.06 -5.45
CA PHE A 104 14.93 11.76 -4.50
C PHE A 104 13.64 11.42 -5.23
N PHE A 105 12.88 10.52 -4.62
CA PHE A 105 11.47 10.32 -4.89
C PHE A 105 10.71 10.38 -3.56
N THR A 106 9.44 10.68 -3.66
CA THR A 106 8.53 10.83 -2.55
C THR A 106 7.32 9.94 -2.79
N GLY A 107 6.67 9.51 -1.71
CA GLY A 107 5.33 8.97 -1.87
C GLY A 107 4.40 9.41 -0.76
N SER A 108 3.13 9.47 -1.14
CA SER A 108 2.02 9.89 -0.30
C SER A 108 0.95 8.81 -0.30
N TRP A 109 0.40 8.54 0.87
CA TRP A 109 -0.60 7.52 1.13
C TRP A 109 -1.90 8.14 1.63
N ALA A 110 -3.02 7.67 1.12
CA ALA A 110 -4.35 8.05 1.55
C ALA A 110 -5.21 6.80 1.79
N GLN A 111 -5.67 6.63 3.03
CA GLN A 111 -6.54 5.54 3.44
C GLN A 111 -7.24 5.94 4.74
N SER A 112 -8.57 5.85 4.80
CA SER A 112 -9.36 6.30 5.96
C SER A 112 -9.45 5.26 7.09
N ALA A 113 -9.33 3.97 6.77
CA ALA A 113 -9.34 2.86 7.71
C ALA A 113 -8.65 1.64 7.06
N ALA A 114 -8.21 0.66 7.86
CA ALA A 114 -7.51 -0.51 7.33
C ALA A 114 -8.31 -1.27 6.25
N THR A 115 -9.63 -1.35 6.39
CA THR A 115 -10.51 -2.01 5.43
C THR A 115 -10.91 -1.13 4.23
N ALA A 116 -10.59 0.16 4.26
CA ALA A 116 -10.88 1.05 3.15
C ALA A 116 -9.84 0.88 2.02
N ASN A 117 -10.25 1.18 0.79
CA ASN A 117 -9.33 1.28 -0.34
C ASN A 117 -8.26 2.32 -0.06
N ALA A 118 -7.06 2.04 -0.55
CA ALA A 118 -5.90 2.89 -0.37
C ALA A 118 -5.47 3.50 -1.70
N THR A 119 -4.90 4.71 -1.63
CA THR A 119 -4.21 5.34 -2.76
C THR A 119 -2.77 5.66 -2.37
N LEU A 120 -1.84 5.26 -3.21
CA LEU A 120 -0.43 5.62 -3.15
C LEU A 120 -0.08 6.48 -4.36
N ILE A 121 0.52 7.64 -4.16
CA ILE A 121 1.11 8.46 -5.22
C ILE A 121 2.62 8.48 -5.04
N ILE A 122 3.38 8.20 -6.10
CA ILE A 122 4.86 8.27 -6.14
C ILE A 122 5.27 9.39 -7.09
N PHE A 123 6.16 10.29 -6.69
CA PHE A 123 6.60 11.45 -7.49
C PHE A 123 8.02 11.91 -7.17
#